data_AF-A0A7V4YWF9-F1
#
_entry.id   AF-A0A7V4YWF9-F1
#
_cell.length_a   1.000
_cell.length_b   1.000
_cell.length_c   1.000
_cell.angle_alpha   90.00
_cell.angle_beta   90.00
_cell.angle_gamma   90.00
#
_symmetry.space_group_name_H-M   'P 1'
#
loop_
_entity.id
_entity.type
_entity.pdbx_description
1 polymer ?
#
loop_
_entity_poly.entity_id
_entity_poly.type
_entity_poly.pdbx_seq_one_letter_code
_entity_poly.pdbx_strand_id
1 'polypeptide(L)'
;MNRPDAMENFIREHSHAFDAATPGAHCWANLENALDRLDRADGLEKEVLINRLLFDTELPSERVWAGIEHYLDKPKSQATDMLEDFIRENRESFDSEIPDLKVWANIVKETPGRAKIFGIGWQRTLLRAAASVALLVTGLGLGVWYARLGEPSAMAMSDVSHEYAELEHYFESDIAVKKEKLATFTGIQPTEVYQDLEQLDNVMTELKLELANVPEGNREQVVRAMIENYKAKAAILERVLERLEESTKTETLNSESDNEIKNI
;
A
#
# COMPACT_ATOMS: atom_id res chain seq x y z
N MET A 1 31.51 -44.38 27.47
CA MET A 1 31.48 -44.51 26.00
C MET A 1 30.05 -44.22 25.57
N ASN A 2 29.71 -42.95 25.32
CA ASN A 2 28.35 -42.59 24.89
C ASN A 2 28.24 -42.89 23.40
N ARG A 3 27.25 -43.70 23.03
CA ARG A 3 26.90 -43.90 21.62
C ARG A 3 26.33 -42.58 21.12
N PRO A 4 26.82 -42.02 20.00
CA PRO A 4 26.21 -40.82 19.44
C PRO A 4 24.77 -41.14 19.06
N ASP A 5 23.86 -40.23 19.42
CA ASP A 5 22.43 -40.37 19.16
C ASP A 5 22.17 -40.41 17.64
N ALA A 6 21.12 -41.10 17.20
CA ALA A 6 20.81 -41.25 15.77
C ALA A 6 20.70 -39.90 15.04
N MET A 7 20.23 -38.88 15.75
CA MET A 7 20.16 -37.50 15.26
C MET A 7 21.54 -36.90 15.02
N GLU A 8 22.50 -37.19 15.91
CA GLU A 8 23.86 -36.65 15.85
C GLU A 8 24.64 -37.23 14.66
N ASN A 9 24.43 -38.52 14.36
CA ASN A 9 25.00 -39.15 13.17
C ASN A 9 24.37 -38.58 11.89
N PHE A 10 23.04 -38.40 11.87
CA PHE A 10 22.34 -37.84 10.71
C PHE A 10 22.78 -36.40 10.38
N ILE A 11 22.92 -35.56 11.41
CA ILE A 11 23.38 -34.17 11.24
C ILE A 11 24.82 -34.13 10.72
N ARG A 12 25.69 -35.03 11.19
CA ARG A 12 27.07 -35.12 10.66
C ARG A 12 27.10 -35.57 9.20
N GLU A 13 26.27 -36.52 8.81
CA GLU A 13 26.22 -37.02 7.43
C GLU A 13 25.67 -35.97 6.44
N HIS A 14 24.77 -35.10 6.90
CA HIS A 14 24.07 -34.14 6.05
C HIS A 14 24.49 -32.68 6.29
N SER A 15 25.57 -32.43 7.04
CA SER A 15 25.99 -31.08 7.45
C SER A 15 26.17 -30.14 6.26
N HIS A 16 26.75 -30.64 5.16
CA HIS A 16 26.97 -29.87 3.93
C HIS A 16 25.66 -29.36 3.30
N ALA A 17 24.54 -30.07 3.46
CA ALA A 17 23.24 -29.61 2.98
C ALA A 17 22.67 -28.48 3.85
N PHE A 18 22.97 -28.49 5.16
CA PHE A 18 22.57 -27.42 6.09
C PHE A 18 23.43 -26.17 5.94
N ASP A 19 24.73 -26.32 5.69
CA ASP A 19 25.65 -25.18 5.52
C ASP A 19 25.39 -24.41 4.20
N ALA A 20 24.88 -25.08 3.17
CA ALA A 20 24.55 -24.48 1.88
C ALA A 20 23.16 -23.81 1.84
N ALA A 21 22.27 -24.18 2.74
CA ALA A 21 20.91 -23.64 2.80
C ALA A 21 20.87 -22.43 3.73
N THR A 22 20.84 -21.22 3.17
CA THR A 22 20.51 -20.03 3.96
C THR A 22 18.99 -20.00 4.18
N PRO A 23 18.49 -20.18 5.41
CA PRO A 23 17.07 -20.02 5.67
C PRO A 23 16.69 -18.58 5.34
N GLY A 24 15.58 -18.39 4.61
CA GLY A 24 15.08 -17.06 4.27
C GLY A 24 14.90 -16.21 5.52
N ALA A 25 15.03 -14.88 5.39
CA ALA A 25 15.11 -13.93 6.51
C ALA A 25 14.00 -14.07 7.59
N HIS A 26 12.84 -14.65 7.22
CA HIS A 26 11.69 -14.83 8.11
C HIS A 26 11.47 -16.26 8.58
N CYS A 27 12.28 -17.22 8.14
CA CYS A 27 12.11 -18.64 8.47
C CYS A 27 12.21 -18.89 9.98
N TRP A 28 13.23 -18.32 10.65
CA TRP A 28 13.42 -18.47 12.09
C TRP A 28 12.35 -17.76 12.91
N ALA A 29 11.98 -16.53 12.54
CA ALA A 29 10.94 -15.78 13.24
C ALA A 29 9.57 -16.45 13.11
N ASN A 30 9.25 -17.03 11.95
CA ASN A 30 8.02 -17.78 11.76
C ASN A 30 8.00 -19.09 12.54
N LEU A 31 9.14 -19.79 12.61
CA LEU A 31 9.30 -21.00 13.41
C LEU A 31 9.14 -20.70 14.91
N GLU A 32 9.79 -19.65 15.40
CA GLU A 32 9.68 -19.19 16.79
C GLU A 32 8.24 -18.85 17.16
N ASN A 33 7.55 -18.06 16.32
CA ASN A 33 6.14 -17.76 16.51
C ASN A 33 5.23 -19.01 16.45
N ALA A 34 5.56 -19.98 15.60
CA ALA A 34 4.80 -21.23 15.52
C ALA A 34 4.99 -22.09 16.78
N LEU A 35 6.21 -22.17 17.31
CA LEU A 35 6.53 -22.87 18.55
C LEU A 35 5.84 -22.23 19.77
N ASP A 36 5.89 -20.90 19.88
CA ASP A 36 5.21 -20.14 20.95
C ASP A 36 3.68 -20.29 20.95
N ARG A 37 3.11 -20.57 19.78
CA ARG A 37 1.68 -20.84 19.61
C ARG A 37 1.33 -22.29 19.89
N LEU A 38 2.23 -23.22 19.60
CA LEU A 38 2.00 -24.66 19.78
C LEU A 38 1.68 -25.01 21.24
N ASP A 39 2.31 -24.35 22.21
CA ASP A 39 2.06 -24.56 23.64
C ASP A 39 0.63 -24.20 24.08
N ARG A 40 -0.02 -23.27 23.37
CA ARG A 40 -1.36 -22.74 23.68
C ARG A 40 -2.45 -23.20 22.71
N ALA A 41 -2.07 -23.89 21.64
CA ALA A 41 -2.96 -24.33 20.56
C ALA A 41 -3.90 -25.47 21.01
N ASP A 42 -5.10 -25.49 20.44
CA ASP A 42 -6.03 -26.60 20.59
C ASP A 42 -5.61 -27.82 19.74
N GLY A 43 -6.34 -28.94 19.85
CA GLY A 43 -5.95 -30.18 19.16
C GLY A 43 -5.87 -30.05 17.64
N LEU A 44 -6.74 -29.23 17.04
CA LEU A 44 -6.76 -29.01 15.60
C LEU A 44 -5.65 -28.04 15.19
N GLU A 45 -5.48 -26.95 15.93
CA GLU A 45 -4.43 -25.97 15.68
C GLU A 45 -3.04 -26.59 15.83
N LYS A 46 -2.84 -27.50 16.78
CA LYS A 46 -1.60 -28.29 16.89
C LYS A 46 -1.33 -29.12 15.65
N GLU A 47 -2.33 -29.86 15.18
CA GLU A 47 -2.18 -30.70 13.98
C GLU A 47 -1.88 -29.86 12.74
N VAL A 48 -2.52 -28.70 12.62
CA VAL A 48 -2.28 -27.77 11.51
C VAL A 48 -0.89 -27.14 11.61
N LEU A 49 -0.45 -26.71 12.80
CA LEU A 49 0.87 -26.10 13.00
C LEU A 49 2.01 -27.09 12.74
N ILE A 50 1.88 -28.33 13.22
CA ILE A 50 2.88 -29.39 13.03
C ILE A 50 2.98 -29.79 11.55
N ASN A 51 1.84 -29.93 10.87
CA ASN A 51 1.80 -30.36 9.47
C ASN A 51 1.77 -29.19 8.48
N ARG A 52 1.94 -27.94 8.93
CA ARG A 52 1.80 -26.74 8.07
C ARG A 52 2.74 -26.78 6.87
N LEU A 53 3.98 -27.20 7.11
CA LEU A 53 4.99 -27.34 6.06
C LEU A 53 4.57 -28.37 5.01
N LEU A 54 3.91 -29.45 5.42
CA LEU A 54 3.35 -30.46 4.50
C LEU A 54 2.17 -29.87 3.72
N PHE A 55 1.27 -29.12 4.38
CA PHE A 55 0.14 -28.48 3.70
C PHE A 55 0.54 -27.38 2.71
N ASP A 56 1.64 -26.67 2.94
CA ASP A 56 2.11 -25.60 2.07
C ASP A 56 2.97 -26.11 0.90
N THR A 57 3.57 -27.30 1.02
CA THR A 57 4.50 -27.84 0.00
C THR A 57 3.98 -29.05 -0.77
N GLU A 58 3.05 -29.81 -0.20
CA GLU A 58 2.47 -30.99 -0.85
C GLU A 58 1.15 -30.66 -1.54
N LEU A 59 1.01 -31.13 -2.79
CA LEU A 59 -0.25 -31.10 -3.52
C LEU A 59 -1.21 -32.12 -2.89
N PRO A 60 -2.40 -31.71 -2.41
CA PRO A 60 -3.36 -32.65 -1.83
C PRO A 60 -3.83 -33.65 -2.88
N SER A 61 -4.11 -34.89 -2.46
CA SER A 61 -4.58 -35.92 -3.39
C SER A 61 -5.91 -35.52 -4.05
N GLU A 62 -6.06 -35.85 -5.34
CA GLU A 62 -7.28 -35.56 -6.13
C GLU A 62 -8.59 -36.03 -5.47
N ARG A 63 -8.52 -37.09 -4.65
CA ARG A 63 -9.67 -37.61 -3.90
C ARG A 63 -10.24 -36.61 -2.90
N VAL A 64 -9.42 -35.72 -2.35
CA VAL A 64 -9.85 -34.69 -1.39
C VAL A 64 -10.72 -33.65 -2.09
N TRP A 65 -10.26 -33.15 -3.24
CA TRP A 65 -11.03 -32.19 -4.04
C TRP A 65 -12.33 -32.79 -4.58
N ALA A 66 -12.28 -34.02 -5.11
CA ALA A 66 -13.48 -34.73 -5.56
C ALA A 66 -14.51 -34.94 -4.44
N GLY A 67 -14.07 -35.16 -3.20
CA GLY A 67 -14.96 -35.28 -2.04
C GLY A 67 -15.66 -33.97 -1.67
N ILE A 68 -14.93 -32.85 -1.75
CA ILE A 68 -15.46 -31.51 -1.49
C ILE A 68 -16.49 -31.13 -2.57
N GLU A 69 -16.16 -31.37 -3.84
CA GLU A 69 -17.04 -31.10 -4.97
C GLU A 69 -18.33 -31.92 -4.86
N HIS A 70 -18.24 -33.22 -4.56
CA HIS A 70 -19.41 -34.07 -4.35
C HIS A 70 -20.33 -33.60 -3.20
N TYR A 71 -19.76 -33.02 -2.14
CA TYR A 71 -20.54 -32.49 -1.02
C TYR A 71 -21.28 -31.20 -1.40
N LEU A 72 -20.63 -30.31 -2.16
CA LEU A 72 -21.22 -29.04 -2.62
C LEU A 72 -22.29 -29.27 -3.69
N ASP A 73 -22.09 -30.26 -4.56
CA ASP A 73 -23.01 -30.59 -5.65
C ASP A 73 -24.22 -31.43 -5.23
N LYS A 74 -24.34 -31.81 -3.95
CA LYS A 74 -25.58 -32.44 -3.48
C LYS A 74 -26.73 -31.43 -3.58
N PRO A 75 -27.72 -31.62 -4.48
CA PRO A 75 -28.93 -30.80 -4.42
C PRO A 75 -29.58 -31.07 -3.06
N LYS A 76 -30.02 -30.01 -2.37
CA LYS A 76 -30.85 -30.13 -1.15
C LYS A 76 -32.07 -30.99 -1.49
N SER A 77 -31.97 -32.30 -1.24
CA SER A 77 -32.96 -33.26 -1.68
C SER A 77 -34.20 -33.18 -0.79
N GLN A 78 -35.31 -32.77 -1.42
CA GLN A 78 -36.56 -33.53 -1.36
C GLN A 78 -37.23 -33.63 0.02
N ALA A 79 -37.65 -32.48 0.55
CA ALA A 79 -38.90 -32.39 1.29
C ALA A 79 -39.78 -31.42 0.51
N THR A 80 -40.62 -31.95 -0.39
CA THR A 80 -41.84 -31.24 -0.81
C THR A 80 -42.59 -30.90 0.47
N ASP A 81 -42.59 -29.62 0.82
CA ASP A 81 -43.13 -29.13 2.07
C ASP A 81 -44.62 -29.47 2.07
N MET A 82 -45.01 -30.51 2.81
CA MET A 82 -46.40 -31.03 2.81
C MET A 82 -47.41 -29.93 3.14
N LEU A 83 -46.95 -28.91 3.88
CA LEU A 83 -47.72 -27.71 4.17
C LEU A 83 -47.98 -26.87 2.92
N GLU A 84 -46.99 -26.73 2.03
CA GLU A 84 -47.13 -25.95 0.81
C GLU A 84 -48.13 -26.60 -0.15
N ASP A 85 -48.07 -27.92 -0.30
CA ASP A 85 -49.04 -28.66 -1.12
C ASP A 85 -50.45 -28.60 -0.50
N PHE A 86 -50.58 -28.75 0.82
CA PHE A 86 -51.86 -28.63 1.53
C PHE A 86 -52.51 -27.23 1.38
N ILE A 87 -51.71 -26.16 1.51
CA ILE A 87 -52.18 -24.78 1.33
C ILE A 87 -52.62 -24.56 -0.12
N ARG A 88 -51.88 -25.12 -1.09
CA ARG A 88 -52.20 -24.98 -2.52
C ARG A 88 -53.51 -25.68 -2.87
N GLU A 89 -53.74 -26.89 -2.35
CA GLU A 89 -54.96 -27.67 -2.60
C GLU A 89 -56.21 -27.07 -1.93
N ASN A 90 -56.06 -26.41 -0.79
CA ASN A 90 -57.19 -25.86 -0.03
C ASN A 90 -57.39 -24.35 -0.25
N ARG A 91 -56.67 -23.74 -1.20
CA ARG A 91 -56.67 -22.29 -1.42
C ARG A 91 -58.06 -21.70 -1.66
N GLU A 92 -58.90 -22.39 -2.45
CA GLU A 92 -60.27 -21.93 -2.72
C GLU A 92 -61.15 -21.87 -1.46
N SER A 93 -60.89 -22.75 -0.47
CA SER A 93 -61.60 -22.73 0.82
C SER A 93 -61.13 -21.64 1.77
N PHE A 94 -59.90 -21.16 1.60
CA PHE A 94 -59.37 -20.04 2.37
C PHE A 94 -59.84 -18.68 1.84
N ASP A 95 -60.09 -18.58 0.53
CA ASP A 95 -60.47 -17.33 -0.13
C ASP A 95 -62.01 -17.13 -0.21
N SER A 96 -62.83 -18.07 0.28
CA SER A 96 -64.29 -18.03 0.13
C SER A 96 -65.06 -17.20 1.16
N GLU A 97 -64.50 -16.98 2.36
CA GLU A 97 -65.19 -16.26 3.43
C GLU A 97 -64.64 -14.83 3.58
N ILE A 98 -65.51 -13.84 3.37
CA ILE A 98 -65.22 -12.45 3.74
C ILE A 98 -65.40 -12.34 5.26
N PRO A 99 -64.38 -11.93 6.04
CA PRO A 99 -64.51 -11.86 7.48
C PRO A 99 -65.63 -10.88 7.88
N ASP A 100 -66.40 -11.21 8.92
CA ASP A 100 -67.43 -10.32 9.48
C ASP A 100 -66.82 -8.94 9.78
N LEU A 101 -67.53 -7.87 9.41
CA LEU A 101 -67.07 -6.48 9.58
C LEU A 101 -66.70 -6.17 11.03
N LYS A 102 -67.30 -6.88 12.01
CA LYS A 102 -66.92 -6.77 13.42
C LYS A 102 -65.50 -7.24 13.72
N VAL A 103 -65.04 -8.30 13.07
CA VAL A 103 -63.67 -8.83 13.24
C VAL A 103 -62.67 -7.81 12.69
N TRP A 104 -62.94 -7.28 11.49
CA TRP A 104 -62.14 -6.22 10.90
C TRP A 104 -62.11 -4.95 11.74
N ALA A 105 -63.27 -4.52 12.28
CA ALA A 105 -63.35 -3.36 13.15
C ALA A 105 -62.52 -3.51 14.44
N ASN A 106 -62.45 -4.73 15.00
CA ASN A 106 -61.64 -5.01 16.18
C ASN A 106 -60.14 -5.04 15.85
N ILE A 107 -59.74 -5.57 14.69
CA ILE A 107 -58.33 -5.55 14.24
C ILE A 107 -57.83 -4.12 14.03
N VAL A 108 -58.64 -3.26 13.40
CA VAL A 108 -58.31 -1.83 13.21
C VAL A 108 -58.21 -1.09 14.56
N LYS A 109 -58.96 -1.54 15.57
CA LYS A 109 -58.94 -0.96 16.92
C LYS A 109 -57.70 -1.37 17.73
N GLU A 110 -57.14 -2.55 17.46
CA GLU A 110 -55.93 -3.05 18.14
C GLU A 110 -54.62 -2.74 17.40
N THR A 111 -54.67 -2.27 16.15
CA THR A 111 -53.47 -1.74 15.49
C THR A 111 -53.00 -0.46 16.20
N PRO A 112 -51.75 -0.41 16.71
CA PRO A 112 -51.25 0.77 17.41
C PRO A 112 -51.21 1.95 16.43
N GLY A 113 -52.08 2.92 16.66
CA GLY A 113 -52.11 4.17 15.90
C GLY A 113 -50.74 4.84 15.96
N ARG A 114 -50.20 5.18 14.78
CA ARG A 114 -48.94 5.94 14.52
C ARG A 114 -47.88 5.76 15.60
N ALA A 115 -46.90 4.92 15.33
CA ALA A 115 -45.66 4.84 16.11
C ALA A 115 -45.16 6.25 16.46
N LYS A 116 -45.11 6.57 17.75
CA LYS A 116 -44.54 7.82 18.25
C LYS A 116 -43.06 7.81 17.86
N ILE A 117 -42.71 8.60 16.84
CA ILE A 117 -41.33 8.75 16.39
C ILE A 117 -40.57 9.40 17.55
N PHE A 118 -39.87 8.58 18.34
CA PHE A 118 -38.89 9.11 19.28
C PHE A 118 -37.77 9.73 18.45
N GLY A 119 -37.62 11.04 18.55
CA GLY A 119 -36.49 11.75 17.95
C GLY A 119 -35.21 11.18 18.52
N ILE A 120 -34.48 10.41 17.72
CA ILE A 120 -33.11 10.00 18.02
C ILE A 120 -32.33 11.30 18.23
N GLY A 121 -31.86 11.51 19.46
CA GLY A 121 -31.13 12.72 19.84
C GLY A 121 -29.83 12.83 19.05
N TRP A 122 -29.90 13.47 17.89
CA TRP A 122 -28.79 13.72 16.97
C TRP A 122 -27.61 14.42 17.66
N GLN A 123 -27.86 15.10 18.78
CA GLN A 123 -26.80 15.68 19.61
C GLN A 123 -25.82 14.62 20.14
N ARG A 124 -26.29 13.42 20.51
CA ARG A 124 -25.41 12.35 21.00
C ARG A 124 -24.63 11.67 19.87
N THR A 125 -25.20 11.57 18.67
CA THR A 125 -24.48 11.04 17.49
C THR A 125 -23.49 12.06 16.95
N LEU A 126 -23.84 13.35 16.91
CA LEU A 126 -22.93 14.44 16.56
C LEU A 126 -21.77 14.57 17.56
N LEU A 127 -22.02 14.41 18.86
CA LEU A 127 -20.96 14.44 19.87
C LEU A 127 -19.99 13.27 19.71
N ARG A 128 -20.48 12.07 19.36
CA ARG A 128 -19.65 10.90 19.07
C ARG A 128 -18.85 11.05 17.77
N ALA A 129 -19.47 11.62 16.74
CA ALA A 129 -18.80 11.92 15.47
C ALA A 129 -17.72 13.00 15.64
N ALA A 130 -18.00 14.05 16.40
CA ALA A 130 -17.03 15.08 16.73
C ALA A 130 -15.85 14.51 17.56
N ALA A 131 -16.12 13.62 18.51
CA ALA A 131 -15.07 12.95 19.29
C ALA A 131 -14.18 12.04 18.42
N SER A 132 -14.75 11.31 17.45
CA SER A 132 -13.95 10.50 16.52
C SER A 132 -13.10 11.36 15.57
N VAL A 133 -13.64 12.48 15.08
CA VAL A 133 -12.89 13.41 14.25
C VAL A 133 -11.77 14.08 15.05
N ALA A 134 -12.05 14.48 16.30
CA ALA A 134 -11.05 15.05 17.19
C ALA A 134 -9.92 14.04 17.47
N LEU A 135 -10.24 12.78 17.78
CA LEU A 135 -9.22 11.75 17.98
C LEU A 135 -8.41 11.45 16.71
N LEU A 136 -9.03 11.49 15.53
CA LEU A 136 -8.31 11.32 14.27
C LEU A 136 -7.39 12.51 14.00
N VAL A 137 -7.85 13.74 14.19
CA VAL A 137 -7.03 14.96 14.00
C VAL A 137 -5.92 15.03 15.03
N THR A 138 -6.18 14.67 16.29
CA THR A 138 -5.17 14.61 17.34
C THR A 138 -4.19 13.46 17.09
N GLY A 139 -4.66 12.29 16.64
CA GLY A 139 -3.81 11.15 16.28
C GLY A 139 -2.91 11.43 15.06
N LEU A 140 -3.45 12.04 14.00
CA LEU A 140 -2.68 12.52 12.85
C LEU A 140 -1.75 13.66 13.24
N GLY A 141 -2.20 14.62 14.03
CA GLY A 141 -1.40 15.75 14.48
C GLY A 141 -0.22 15.32 15.35
N LEU A 142 -0.47 14.46 16.33
CA LEU A 142 0.58 13.87 17.17
C LEU A 142 1.46 12.90 16.39
N GLY A 143 0.90 12.14 15.44
CA GLY A 143 1.66 11.25 14.57
C GLY A 143 2.62 12.00 13.64
N VAL A 144 2.16 13.09 13.01
CA VAL A 144 3.01 13.97 12.20
C VAL A 144 4.03 14.70 13.06
N TRP A 145 3.65 15.17 14.24
CA TRP A 145 4.59 15.80 15.17
C TRP A 145 5.66 14.81 15.65
N TYR A 146 5.27 13.61 16.06
CA TYR A 146 6.19 12.55 16.48
C TYR A 146 7.09 12.07 15.33
N ALA A 147 6.57 11.95 14.10
CA ALA A 147 7.38 11.66 12.91
C ALA A 147 8.42 12.76 12.65
N ARG A 148 8.06 14.04 12.86
CA ARG A 148 9.01 15.16 12.77
C ARG A 148 10.03 15.20 13.92
N LEU A 149 9.73 14.62 15.08
CA LEU A 149 10.73 14.45 16.15
C LEU A 149 11.75 13.34 15.81
N GLY A 150 11.45 12.47 14.84
CA GLY A 150 12.31 11.39 14.38
C GLY A 150 13.06 11.64 13.07
N GLU A 151 12.91 12.82 12.44
CA GLU A 151 13.76 13.15 11.29
C GLU A 151 15.21 13.36 11.75
N PRO A 152 16.19 12.64 11.20
CA PRO A 152 17.60 13.00 11.37
C PRO A 152 17.76 14.44 10.87
N SER A 153 18.43 15.30 11.63
CA SER A 153 18.67 16.67 11.15
C SER A 153 19.50 16.60 9.88
N ALA A 154 18.89 16.83 8.73
CA ALA A 154 19.58 16.91 7.45
C ALA A 154 20.72 17.93 7.57
N MET A 155 21.94 17.50 7.25
CA MET A 155 23.13 18.35 7.29
C MET A 155 23.35 18.94 5.90
N ALA A 156 23.60 20.25 5.83
CA ALA A 156 23.94 20.92 4.58
C ALA A 156 25.44 20.80 4.30
N MET A 157 25.84 21.00 3.03
CA MET A 157 27.27 21.05 2.69
C MET A 157 27.98 22.22 3.39
N SER A 158 27.24 23.31 3.64
CA SER A 158 27.70 24.47 4.40
C SER A 158 28.09 24.18 5.86
N ASP A 159 27.53 23.12 6.46
CA ASP A 159 27.86 22.70 7.82
C ASP A 159 29.22 21.96 7.88
N VAL A 160 29.76 21.54 6.73
CA VAL A 160 31.04 20.82 6.63
C VAL A 160 32.20 21.79 6.43
N SER A 161 32.09 22.73 5.48
CA SER A 161 33.10 23.76 5.24
C SER A 161 32.53 24.98 4.50
N HIS A 162 33.22 26.13 4.63
CA HIS A 162 32.85 27.36 3.93
C HIS A 162 32.99 27.24 2.40
N GLU A 163 34.01 26.54 1.92
CA GLU A 163 34.22 26.30 0.49
C GLU A 163 33.07 25.51 -0.13
N TYR A 164 32.54 24.53 0.60
CA TYR A 164 31.38 23.76 0.16
C TYR A 164 30.07 24.56 0.21
N ALA A 165 29.95 25.54 1.12
CA ALA A 165 28.81 26.46 1.14
C ALA A 165 28.74 27.32 -0.13
N GLU A 166 29.89 27.86 -0.58
CA GLU A 166 29.96 28.64 -1.82
C GLU A 166 29.60 27.79 -3.04
N LEU A 167 30.05 26.53 -3.06
CA LEU A 167 29.77 25.60 -4.14
C LEU A 167 28.30 25.18 -4.19
N GLU A 168 27.68 24.88 -3.03
CA GLU A 168 26.25 24.59 -2.92
C GLU A 168 25.42 25.77 -3.46
N HIS A 169 25.73 26.99 -3.02
CA HIS A 169 25.06 28.20 -3.49
C HIS A 169 25.21 28.41 -5.01
N TYR A 170 26.41 28.18 -5.56
CA TYR A 170 26.65 28.27 -7.00
C TYR A 170 25.73 27.32 -7.79
N PHE A 171 25.68 26.04 -7.41
CA PHE A 171 24.85 25.06 -8.11
C PHE A 171 23.36 25.35 -7.95
N GLU A 172 22.90 25.74 -6.76
CA GLU A 172 21.51 26.10 -6.53
C GLU A 172 21.07 27.29 -7.39
N SER A 173 21.90 28.33 -7.46
CA SER A 173 21.65 29.50 -8.31
C SER A 173 21.61 29.13 -9.79
N ASP A 174 22.59 28.35 -10.27
CA ASP A 174 22.68 27.90 -11.65
C ASP A 174 21.47 27.04 -12.07
N ILE A 175 21.08 26.09 -11.22
CA ILE A 175 19.89 25.24 -11.44
C ILE A 175 18.61 26.08 -11.43
N ALA A 176 18.49 27.07 -10.55
CA ALA A 176 17.33 27.96 -10.50
C ALA A 176 17.18 28.75 -11.81
N VAL A 177 18.28 29.34 -12.32
CA VAL A 177 18.29 30.05 -13.61
C VAL A 177 17.89 29.12 -14.76
N LYS A 178 18.41 27.89 -14.80
CA LYS A 178 18.04 26.91 -15.82
C LYS A 178 16.58 26.50 -15.75
N LYS A 179 16.03 26.28 -14.54
CA LYS A 179 14.61 25.98 -14.33
C LYS A 179 13.71 27.14 -14.77
N GLU A 180 14.10 28.37 -14.48
CA GLU A 180 13.36 29.56 -14.91
C GLU A 180 13.34 29.67 -16.44
N LYS A 181 14.50 29.50 -17.09
CA LYS A 181 14.57 29.43 -18.56
C LYS A 181 13.68 28.32 -19.11
N LEU A 182 13.70 27.14 -18.50
CA LEU A 182 12.87 26.00 -18.94
C LEU A 182 11.38 26.34 -18.86
N ALA A 183 10.96 27.05 -17.81
CA ALA A 183 9.57 27.47 -17.65
C ALA A 183 9.09 28.46 -18.73
N THR A 184 10.00 29.17 -19.42
CA THR A 184 9.63 30.03 -20.55
C THR A 184 9.18 29.24 -21.79
N PHE A 185 9.55 27.95 -21.89
CA PHE A 185 9.14 27.06 -22.97
C PHE A 185 7.83 26.35 -22.60
N THR A 186 6.71 27.05 -22.74
CA THR A 186 5.38 26.60 -22.29
C THR A 186 4.73 25.47 -23.10
N GLY A 187 5.37 25.03 -24.20
CA GLY A 187 4.76 24.10 -25.18
C GLY A 187 5.26 22.65 -25.14
N ILE A 188 6.42 22.37 -24.53
CA ILE A 188 7.07 21.06 -24.60
C ILE A 188 7.55 20.70 -23.20
N GLN A 189 6.71 20.00 -22.44
CA GLN A 189 7.06 19.47 -21.12
C GLN A 189 7.43 17.99 -21.26
N PRO A 190 8.71 17.63 -21.43
CA PRO A 190 9.11 16.23 -21.38
C PRO A 190 8.85 15.69 -19.97
N THR A 191 7.73 14.98 -19.81
CA THR A 191 7.28 14.44 -18.51
C THR A 191 8.35 13.55 -17.86
N GLU A 192 9.14 12.84 -18.68
CA GLU A 192 10.26 11.99 -18.25
C GLU A 192 11.37 12.80 -17.57
N VAL A 193 11.67 14.01 -18.03
CA VAL A 193 12.70 14.88 -17.43
C VAL A 193 12.32 15.30 -16.02
N TYR A 194 11.04 15.61 -15.77
CA TYR A 194 10.59 15.99 -14.44
C TYR A 194 10.71 14.83 -13.45
N GLN A 195 10.48 13.60 -13.90
CA GLN A 195 10.67 12.40 -13.09
C GLN A 195 12.15 12.19 -12.75
N ASP A 196 13.05 12.36 -13.72
CA ASP A 196 14.50 12.26 -13.48
C ASP A 196 14.99 13.34 -12.49
N LEU A 197 14.48 14.57 -12.59
CA LEU A 197 14.80 15.64 -11.66
C LEU A 197 14.27 15.37 -10.24
N GLU A 198 13.08 14.80 -10.12
CA GLU A 198 12.49 14.40 -8.83
C GLU A 198 13.31 13.26 -8.19
N GLN A 199 13.76 12.28 -8.96
CA GLN A 199 14.66 11.23 -8.47
C GLN A 199 15.98 11.82 -7.94
N LEU A 200 16.58 12.77 -8.66
CA LEU A 200 17.79 13.45 -8.18
C LEU A 200 17.54 14.25 -6.90
N ASP A 201 16.35 14.87 -6.76
CA ASP A 201 15.96 15.57 -5.54
C ASP A 201 15.81 14.61 -4.34
N ASN A 202 15.26 13.42 -4.55
CA ASN A 202 15.21 12.38 -3.52
C ASN A 202 16.60 11.85 -3.14
N VAL A 203 17.50 11.66 -4.12
CA VAL A 203 18.89 11.28 -3.82
C VAL A 203 19.59 12.39 -3.03
N MET A 204 19.32 13.66 -3.32
CA MET A 204 19.88 14.78 -2.56
C MET A 204 19.39 14.78 -1.10
N THR A 205 18.11 14.51 -0.84
CA THR A 205 17.60 14.42 0.54
C THR A 205 18.24 13.26 1.29
N GLU A 206 18.39 12.10 0.67
CA GLU A 206 19.09 10.95 1.25
C GLU A 206 20.55 11.29 1.58
N LEU A 207 21.28 11.96 0.68
CA LEU A 207 22.66 12.36 0.91
C LEU A 207 22.79 13.38 2.05
N LYS A 208 21.85 14.32 2.21
CA LYS A 208 21.81 15.26 3.34
C LYS A 208 21.58 14.54 4.67
N LEU A 209 20.78 13.48 4.68
CA LEU A 209 20.59 12.62 5.86
C LEU A 209 21.83 11.76 6.13
N GLU A 210 22.45 11.19 5.10
CA GLU A 210 23.68 10.41 5.24
C GLU A 210 24.82 11.28 5.80
N LEU A 211 24.96 12.52 5.31
CA LEU A 211 25.97 13.47 5.76
C LEU A 211 25.86 13.76 7.26
N ALA A 212 24.64 13.79 7.79
CA ALA A 212 24.38 14.00 9.21
C ALA A 212 24.79 12.80 10.09
N ASN A 213 24.77 11.58 9.54
CA ASN A 213 24.97 10.33 10.27
C ASN A 213 26.38 9.74 10.11
N VAL A 214 27.13 10.17 9.09
CA VAL A 214 28.46 9.66 8.76
C VAL A 214 29.55 10.31 9.65
N PRO A 215 30.57 9.55 10.11
CA PRO A 215 31.71 10.09 10.85
C PRO A 215 32.47 11.18 10.08
N GLU A 216 33.07 12.14 10.78
CA GLU A 216 33.70 13.32 10.14
C GLU A 216 34.71 12.96 9.03
N GLY A 217 35.50 11.90 9.24
CA GLY A 217 36.51 11.44 8.27
C GLY A 217 35.95 10.90 6.95
N ASN A 218 34.64 10.62 6.88
CA ASN A 218 33.97 10.11 5.69
C ASN A 218 32.99 11.14 5.08
N ARG A 219 32.81 12.32 5.69
CA ARG A 219 31.87 13.35 5.19
C ARG A 219 32.24 13.84 3.79
N GLU A 220 33.53 13.95 3.47
CA GLU A 220 33.99 14.38 2.14
C GLU A 220 33.48 13.48 1.00
N GLN A 221 33.33 12.17 1.26
CA GLN A 221 32.78 11.23 0.28
C GLN A 221 31.31 11.53 -0.01
N VAL A 222 30.52 11.83 1.02
CA VAL A 222 29.11 12.18 0.89
C VAL A 222 28.96 13.54 0.21
N VAL A 223 29.77 14.54 0.59
CA VAL A 223 29.80 15.85 -0.07
C VAL A 223 30.15 15.71 -1.55
N ARG A 224 31.10 14.86 -1.92
CA ARG A 224 31.42 14.59 -3.32
C ARG A 224 30.23 14.00 -4.08
N ALA A 225 29.48 13.08 -3.46
CA ALA A 225 28.26 12.54 -4.06
C ALA A 225 27.17 13.61 -4.23
N MET A 226 27.03 14.54 -3.28
CA MET A 226 26.11 15.69 -3.38
C MET A 226 26.49 16.60 -4.55
N ILE A 227 27.79 16.89 -4.73
CA ILE A 227 28.30 17.67 -5.87
C ILE A 227 27.99 16.97 -7.19
N GLU A 228 28.19 15.65 -7.28
CA GLU A 228 27.86 14.89 -8.49
C GLU A 228 26.35 14.89 -8.77
N ASN A 229 25.50 14.84 -7.74
CA ASN A 229 24.06 14.99 -7.89
C ASN A 229 23.68 16.36 -8.48
N TYR A 230 24.25 17.45 -7.95
CA TYR A 230 24.04 18.80 -8.49
C TYR A 230 24.49 18.91 -9.95
N LYS A 231 25.66 18.37 -10.30
CA LYS A 231 26.15 18.34 -11.69
C LYS A 231 25.22 17.58 -12.61
N ALA A 232 24.74 16.41 -12.18
CA ALA A 232 23.80 15.61 -12.97
C ALA A 232 22.51 16.39 -13.23
N LYS A 233 21.97 17.05 -12.20
CA LYS A 233 20.78 17.88 -12.30
C LYS A 233 20.95 19.04 -13.28
N ALA A 234 22.07 19.76 -13.16
CA ALA A 234 22.41 20.86 -14.07
C ALA A 234 22.59 20.36 -15.52
N ALA A 235 23.25 19.22 -15.73
CA ALA A 235 23.47 18.64 -17.05
C ALA A 235 22.18 18.18 -17.74
N ILE A 236 21.23 17.60 -16.98
CA ILE A 236 19.91 17.25 -17.51
C ILE A 236 19.17 18.51 -17.95
N LEU A 237 19.13 19.53 -17.09
CA LEU A 237 18.47 20.79 -17.41
C LEU A 237 19.09 21.47 -18.63
N GLU A 238 20.42 21.51 -18.72
CA GLU A 238 21.11 22.08 -19.88
C GLU A 238 20.74 21.36 -21.18
N ARG A 239 20.82 20.02 -21.18
CA ARG A 239 20.48 19.23 -22.36
C ARG A 239 19.04 19.42 -22.81
N VAL A 240 18.12 19.62 -21.87
CA VAL A 240 16.71 19.87 -22.19
C VAL A 240 16.55 21.26 -22.79
N LEU A 241 17.20 22.27 -22.23
CA LEU A 241 17.20 23.62 -22.79
C LEU A 241 17.78 23.65 -24.21
N GLU A 242 18.92 23.00 -24.45
CA GLU A 242 19.54 22.91 -25.78
C GLU A 242 18.57 22.34 -26.82
N ARG A 243 17.87 21.24 -26.50
CA ARG A 243 16.88 20.62 -27.40
C ARG A 243 15.71 21.55 -27.69
N LEU A 244 15.25 22.30 -26.69
CA LEU A 244 14.14 23.24 -26.86
C LEU A 244 14.55 24.44 -27.72
N GLU A 245 15.75 24.97 -27.52
CA GLU A 245 16.34 26.03 -28.34
C GLU A 245 16.54 25.58 -29.81
N GLU A 246 16.99 24.34 -30.03
CA GLU A 246 17.11 23.76 -31.37
C GLU A 246 15.74 23.61 -32.07
N SER A 247 14.73 23.13 -31.34
CA SER A 247 13.37 22.94 -31.88
C SER A 247 12.70 24.25 -32.27
N THR A 248 12.81 25.28 -31.41
CA THR A 248 12.26 26.62 -31.70
C THR A 248 12.96 27.29 -32.89
N LYS A 249 14.28 27.09 -33.06
CA LYS A 249 15.03 27.62 -34.21
C LYS A 249 14.67 26.94 -35.54
N THR A 250 14.32 25.66 -35.51
CA THR A 250 13.92 24.94 -36.74
C THR A 250 12.50 25.29 -37.18
N GLU A 251 11.60 25.59 -36.26
CA GLU A 251 10.24 26.07 -36.58
C GLU A 251 10.25 27.46 -37.24
N THR A 252 11.10 28.39 -36.79
CA THR A 252 11.15 29.74 -37.38
C THR A 252 11.67 29.74 -38.82
N LEU A 253 12.71 28.94 -39.12
CA LEU A 253 13.30 28.84 -40.47
C LEU A 253 12.34 28.25 -41.52
N ASN A 254 11.49 27.29 -41.13
CA ASN A 254 10.50 26.71 -42.02
C ASN A 254 9.32 27.68 -42.30
N SER A 255 8.96 28.54 -41.34
CA SER A 255 7.90 29.54 -41.53
C SER A 255 8.31 30.70 -42.44
N GLU A 256 9.60 31.01 -42.51
CA GLU A 256 10.15 32.10 -43.32
C GLU A 256 10.29 31.69 -44.80
N SER A 257 10.66 30.43 -45.06
CA SER A 257 10.75 29.87 -46.41
C SER A 257 9.39 29.60 -47.07
N ASP A 258 8.35 29.30 -46.29
CA ASP A 258 6.97 29.18 -46.80
C ASP A 258 6.33 30.53 -47.20
N ASN A 259 6.80 31.64 -46.62
CA ASN A 259 6.32 32.98 -46.97
C ASN A 259 7.00 33.56 -48.22
N GLU A 260 8.19 33.08 -48.58
CA GLU A 260 8.91 33.52 -49.79
C GLU A 260 8.36 32.88 -51.07
N ILE A 261 7.84 31.64 -50.99
CA ILE A 261 7.25 30.92 -52.14
C ILE A 261 5.86 31.48 -52.53
N LYS A 262 5.16 32.17 -51.60
CA LYS A 262 3.82 32.73 -51.85
C LYS A 262 3.82 34.11 -52.52
N ASN A 263 4.98 34.74 -52.70
CA ASN A 263 5.09 36.12 -53.21
C ASN A 263 5.72 36.21 -54.61
N ILE A 264 5.67 35.12 -55.39
CA ILE A 264 6.08 35.05 -56.80
C ILE A 264 4.86 34.79 -57.68
#